data_AF-A0A258BYM2-F1
#
_entry.id   AF-A0A258BYM2-F1
#
_cell.length_a   1.000
_cell.length_b   1.000
_cell.length_c   1.000
_cell.angle_alpha   90.00
_cell.angle_beta   90.00
_cell.angle_gamma   90.00
#
_symmetry.space_group_name_H-M   'P 1'
#
loop_
_entity.id
_entity.type
_entity.pdbx_description
1 polymer ?
#
loop_
_entity_poly.entity_id
_entity_poly.type
_entity_poly.pdbx_seq_one_letter_code
_entity_poly.pdbx_strand_id
1 'polypeptide(L)'
;MSAARFLQRVVQVLEDRGAAYGDPKVQMQAIAQRWSITLGVTVTPQQVALCMIDLKLARLAHDPNYADGPIDVIGYAALIPEITRGSRS
;
A
#
# COMPACT_ATOMS: atom_id res chain seq x y z
N MET A 1 14.34 -3.44 18.65
CA MET A 1 13.27 -2.40 18.63
C MET A 1 11.97 -3.06 19.09
N SER A 2 11.16 -2.42 19.93
CA SER A 2 9.86 -2.98 20.33
C SER A 2 8.82 -2.81 19.21
N ALA A 3 7.77 -3.64 19.20
CA ALA A 3 6.69 -3.53 18.22
C ALA A 3 6.03 -2.14 18.23
N ALA A 4 5.83 -1.54 19.41
CA ALA A 4 5.29 -0.19 19.55
C ALA A 4 6.19 0.88 18.89
N ARG A 5 7.50 0.84 19.12
CA ARG A 5 8.45 1.75 18.46
C ARG A 5 8.53 1.51 16.95
N PHE A 6 8.34 0.28 16.51
CA PHE A 6 8.28 -0.04 15.09
C PHE A 6 7.05 0.59 14.42
N LEU A 7 5.87 0.50 15.05
CA LEU A 7 4.66 1.14 14.53
C LEU A 7 4.80 2.67 14.45
N GLN A 8 5.48 3.30 15.41
CA GLN A 8 5.79 4.74 15.32
C GLN A 8 6.64 5.08 14.09
N ARG A 9 7.62 4.23 13.75
CA ARG A 9 8.41 4.37 12.51
C ARG A 9 7.53 4.21 11.27
N VAL A 10 6.57 3.28 11.28
CA VAL A 10 5.62 3.12 10.16
C VAL A 10 4.80 4.40 9.95
N VAL A 11 4.29 5.00 11.02
CA VAL A 11 3.55 6.27 10.95
C VAL A 11 4.41 7.35 10.27
N GLN A 12 5.66 7.54 10.72
CA GLN A 12 6.56 8.51 10.11
C GLN A 12 6.74 8.28 8.61
N VAL A 13 6.99 7.03 8.20
CA VAL A 13 7.18 6.69 6.78
C VAL A 13 5.91 6.94 5.96
N LEU A 14 4.72 6.72 6.52
CA LEU A 14 3.46 7.01 5.86
C LEU A 14 3.26 8.52 5.67
N GLU A 15 3.57 9.32 6.68
CA GLU A 15 3.51 10.79 6.60
C GLU A 15 4.48 11.34 5.55
N ASP A 16 5.74 10.88 5.57
CA ASP A 16 6.77 11.28 4.60
C ASP A 16 6.34 10.93 3.16
N ARG A 17 5.78 9.72 2.95
CA ARG A 17 5.28 9.27 1.65
C ARG A 17 4.04 10.05 1.22
N GLY A 18 3.11 10.34 2.13
CA GLY A 18 1.93 11.16 1.85
C GLY A 18 2.32 12.58 1.41
N ALA A 19 3.31 13.17 2.08
CA ALA A 19 3.85 14.48 1.69
C ALA A 19 4.54 14.45 0.32
N ALA A 20 5.25 13.36 -0.03
CA ALA A 20 5.98 13.25 -1.29
C ALA A 20 5.09 12.88 -2.49
N TYR A 21 4.10 12.00 -2.31
CA TYR A 21 3.34 11.39 -3.40
C TYR A 21 1.88 11.82 -3.47
N GLY A 22 1.38 12.57 -2.47
CA GLY A 22 0.00 13.03 -2.40
C GLY A 22 -0.99 11.93 -1.99
N ASP A 23 -2.26 12.13 -2.33
CA ASP A 23 -3.37 11.28 -1.90
C ASP A 23 -3.20 9.82 -2.39
N PRO A 24 -3.04 8.85 -1.46
CA PRO A 24 -2.91 7.43 -1.79
C PRO A 24 -4.09 6.88 -2.60
N LYS A 25 -5.30 7.40 -2.41
CA LYS A 25 -6.49 6.97 -3.17
C LYS A 25 -6.34 7.33 -4.66
N VAL A 26 -5.86 8.54 -4.96
CA VAL A 26 -5.59 8.99 -6.33
C VAL A 26 -4.53 8.09 -6.97
N GLN A 27 -3.46 7.79 -6.23
CA GLN A 27 -2.39 6.91 -6.69
C GLN A 27 -2.90 5.49 -7.00
N MET A 28 -3.66 4.86 -6.08
CA MET A 28 -4.20 3.52 -6.30
C MET A 28 -5.21 3.49 -7.45
N GLN A 29 -6.00 4.55 -7.63
CA GLN A 29 -6.93 4.67 -8.75
C GLN A 29 -6.21 4.79 -10.09
N ALA A 30 -5.14 5.56 -10.17
CA ALA A 30 -4.32 5.66 -11.38
C ALA A 30 -3.69 4.32 -11.75
N ILE A 31 -3.16 3.56 -10.77
CA ILE A 31 -2.61 2.23 -11.00
C ILE A 31 -3.71 1.26 -11.48
N ALA A 32 -4.86 1.27 -10.82
CA ALA A 32 -6.00 0.42 -11.15
C ALA A 32 -6.46 0.63 -12.60
N GLN A 33 -6.55 1.88 -13.05
CA GLN A 33 -6.87 2.20 -14.45
C GLN A 33 -5.83 1.65 -15.43
N ARG A 34 -4.54 1.86 -15.14
CA ARG A 34 -3.45 1.37 -16.00
C ARG A 34 -3.42 -0.16 -16.08
N TRP A 35 -3.61 -0.84 -14.96
CA TRP A 35 -3.66 -2.29 -14.91
C TRP A 35 -4.89 -2.83 -15.62
N SER A 36 -6.03 -2.14 -15.51
CA SER A 36 -7.25 -2.55 -16.22
C SER A 36 -7.06 -2.55 -17.74
N ILE A 37 -6.38 -1.54 -18.27
CA ILE A 37 -6.00 -1.47 -19.69
C ILE A 37 -5.07 -2.63 -20.06
N THR A 38 -4.06 -2.86 -19.23
CA THR A 38 -3.00 -3.86 -19.50
C THR A 38 -3.55 -5.29 -19.48
N LEU A 39 -4.43 -5.60 -18.53
CA LEU A 39 -4.96 -6.94 -18.29
C LEU A 39 -6.26 -7.23 -19.03
N GLY A 40 -6.92 -6.20 -19.59
CA GLY A 40 -8.21 -6.35 -20.26
C GLY A 40 -9.38 -6.67 -19.32
N VAL A 41 -9.21 -6.46 -18.00
CA VAL A 41 -10.24 -6.71 -16.98
C VAL A 41 -10.29 -5.53 -16.01
N THR A 42 -11.44 -5.24 -15.42
CA THR A 42 -11.55 -4.17 -14.42
C THR A 42 -10.78 -4.52 -13.16
N VAL A 43 -9.80 -3.69 -12.82
CA VAL A 43 -9.05 -3.71 -11.56
C VAL A 43 -9.52 -2.54 -10.69
N THR A 44 -9.79 -2.79 -9.41
CA THR A 44 -10.17 -1.76 -8.44
C THR A 44 -8.96 -1.24 -7.66
N PRO A 45 -9.02 -0.01 -7.10
CA PRO A 45 -7.96 0.50 -6.22
C PRO A 45 -7.67 -0.41 -5.02
N GLN A 46 -8.70 -1.08 -4.50
CA GLN A 46 -8.57 -2.04 -3.40
C GLN A 46 -7.81 -3.29 -3.84
N GLN A 47 -8.08 -3.80 -5.04
CA GLN A 47 -7.30 -4.91 -5.60
C GLN A 47 -5.84 -4.54 -5.80
N VAL A 48 -5.55 -3.31 -6.22
CA VAL A 48 -4.15 -2.82 -6.30
C VAL A 48 -3.48 -2.89 -4.93
N ALA A 49 -4.13 -2.38 -3.86
CA ALA A 49 -3.55 -2.41 -2.53
C ALA A 49 -3.26 -3.84 -2.04
N LEU A 50 -4.18 -4.78 -2.29
CA LEU A 50 -4.00 -6.20 -1.96
C LEU A 50 -2.82 -6.82 -2.75
N CYS A 51 -2.75 -6.60 -4.05
CA CYS A 51 -1.65 -7.10 -4.87
C CYS A 51 -0.30 -6.51 -4.46
N MET A 52 -0.26 -5.25 -4.02
CA MET A 52 0.96 -4.64 -3.50
C MET A 52 1.38 -5.26 -2.17
N ILE A 53 0.45 -5.64 -1.29
CA ILE A 53 0.76 -6.41 -0.07
C ILE A 53 1.38 -7.75 -0.45
N ASP A 54 0.77 -8.50 -1.38
CA ASP A 54 1.29 -9.80 -1.83
C ASP A 54 2.71 -9.69 -2.38
N LEU A 55 2.98 -8.66 -3.20
CA LEU A 55 4.32 -8.40 -3.73
C LEU A 55 5.36 -8.17 -2.60
N LYS A 56 4.97 -7.46 -1.54
CA LYS A 56 5.87 -7.18 -0.41
C LYS A 56 6.08 -8.41 0.46
N LEU A 57 5.05 -9.23 0.65
CA LEU A 57 5.18 -10.54 1.30
C LEU A 57 6.10 -11.48 0.51
N ALA A 58 5.98 -11.53 -0.82
CA ALA A 58 6.88 -12.32 -1.67
C ALA A 58 8.34 -11.87 -1.53
N ARG A 59 8.60 -10.56 -1.49
CA ARG A 59 9.94 -10.01 -1.27
C ARG A 59 10.50 -10.33 0.11
N LEU A 60 9.67 -10.25 1.16
CA LEU A 60 10.04 -10.65 2.53
C LEU A 60 10.34 -12.14 2.65
N ALA A 61 9.58 -12.98 1.96
CA ALA A 61 9.82 -14.42 1.93
C ALA A 61 11.17 -14.75 1.26
N HIS A 62 11.56 -13.95 0.25
CA HIS A 62 12.86 -14.11 -0.41
C HIS A 62 14.02 -13.58 0.43
N ASP A 63 13.89 -12.38 1.02
CA ASP A 63 14.89 -11.77 1.90
C ASP A 63 14.23 -11.29 3.21
N PRO A 64 14.25 -12.13 4.26
CA PRO A 64 13.70 -11.78 5.57
C PRO A 64 14.40 -10.60 6.25
N ASN A 65 15.60 -10.23 5.80
CA ASN A 65 16.36 -9.11 6.34
C ASN A 65 16.08 -7.78 5.62
N TYR A 66 15.17 -7.77 4.63
CA TYR A 66 14.70 -6.54 3.99
C TYR A 66 13.96 -5.67 5.01
N ALA A 67 14.69 -4.73 5.61
CA ALA A 67 14.28 -3.96 6.78
C ALA A 67 13.00 -3.13 6.58
N ASP A 68 12.74 -2.69 5.35
CA ASP A 68 11.54 -1.92 5.01
C ASP A 68 10.35 -2.81 4.61
N GLY A 69 10.55 -4.13 4.52
CA GLY A 69 9.52 -5.08 4.10
C GLY A 69 8.26 -5.04 4.95
N PRO A 70 8.34 -5.16 6.29
CA PRO A 70 7.14 -5.12 7.11
C PRO A 70 6.53 -3.71 7.16
N ILE A 71 7.33 -2.66 7.00
CA ILE A 71 6.84 -1.28 6.88
C ILE A 71 5.98 -1.14 5.62
N ASP A 72 6.43 -1.68 4.49
CA ASP A 72 5.69 -1.63 3.23
C ASP A 72 4.36 -2.41 3.33
N VAL A 73 4.37 -3.60 3.93
CA VAL A 73 3.14 -4.41 4.15
C VAL A 73 2.14 -3.64 5.01
N ILE A 74 2.57 -3.14 6.17
CA ILE A 74 1.69 -2.39 7.07
C ILE A 74 1.23 -1.10 6.39
N GLY A 75 2.10 -0.45 5.62
CA GLY A 75 1.78 0.78 4.91
C GLY A 75 0.63 0.59 3.92
N TYR A 76 0.69 -0.42 3.04
CA TYR A 76 -0.43 -0.70 2.13
C TYR A 76 -1.70 -1.14 2.87
N ALA A 77 -1.57 -1.94 3.94
CA ALA A 77 -2.73 -2.36 4.74
C ALA A 77 -3.42 -1.17 5.43
N ALA A 78 -2.64 -0.20 5.93
CA ALA A 78 -3.16 1.00 6.59
C ALA A 78 -3.93 1.93 5.64
N LEU A 79 -3.62 1.89 4.33
CA LEU A 79 -4.30 2.70 3.31
C LEU A 79 -5.65 2.12 2.87
N ILE A 80 -5.92 0.82 3.09
CA ILE A 80 -7.15 0.16 2.64
C ILE A 80 -8.42 0.89 3.13
N PRO A 81 -8.56 1.29 4.41
CA PRO A 81 -9.72 2.03 4.88
C PRO A 81 -9.92 3.37 4.17
N GLU A 82 -8.85 4.10 3.86
CA GLU A 82 -8.90 5.39 3.15
C GLU A 82 -9.36 5.20 1.70
N ILE A 83 -8.81 4.19 1.03
CA ILE A 83 -9.20 3.81 -0.34
C ILE A 83 -10.67 3.35 -0.39
N THR A 84 -11.11 2.62 0.64
CA THR A 84 -12.47 2.02 0.71
C THR A 84 -13.55 3.04 1.07
N ARG A 85 -13.23 4.12 1.79
CA ARG A 85 -14.21 5.15 2.19
C ARG A 85 -14.77 6.02 1.04
N GLY A 86 -14.50 5.66 -0.22
CA GLY A 86 -15.02 6.33 -1.40
C GLY A 86 -16.14 5.59 -2.14
N SER A 87 -17.34 5.50 -1.54
CA SER A 87 -18.66 5.35 -2.20
C SER A 87 -19.80 5.52 -1.18
N ARG A 88 -19.79 6.60 -0.39
CA ARG A 88 -21.04 7.10 0.19
C ARG A 88 -21.55 8.18 -0.75
N SER A 89 -22.64 7.83 -1.45
CA SER A 89 -23.51 8.74 -2.20
C SER A 89 -23.91 9.95 -1.36
#